data_AF-A0A1V5QH29-F1
#
_entry.id   AF-A0A1V5QH29-F1
#
_cell.length_a   1.000
_cell.length_b   1.000
_cell.length_c   1.000
_cell.angle_alpha   90.00
_cell.angle_beta   90.00
_cell.angle_gamma   90.00
#
_symmetry.space_group_name_H-M   'P 1'
#
loop_
_entity.id
_entity.type
_entity.pdbx_description
1 polymer ?
#
loop_
_entity_poly.entity_id
_entity_poly.type
_entity_poly.pdbx_seq_one_letter_code
_entity_poly.pdbx_strand_id
1 'polypeptide(L)'
;MRTRDTRRVCVIGLIILCLAAGAFADREKLEVKAPSQGKESLIWNVSREITGFKVEVLDGNPIINTIRFLGIEDFQVGAYFSKGQSWEKKLDKTVSVGQLRVNVDKAQGSRLQLTVYTAEGGGDSGGRGGSSVKRPEKKQESLIWDVNQEIRGFEVFVREGKPIINTIKILGGEEFHVGAYMEKGRSFRKDFDERVRVGQLRVNVDQAVGSAIELKTWR
;
A
#
# COMPACT_ATOMS: atom_id res chain seq x y z
N MET A 1 16.17 -3.78 -62.73
CA MET A 1 16.91 -3.83 -61.44
C MET A 1 16.18 -2.89 -60.48
N ARG A 2 15.30 -3.31 -59.56
CA ARG A 2 15.58 -3.95 -58.24
C ARG A 2 16.78 -3.27 -57.58
N THR A 3 16.68 -2.52 -56.47
CA THR A 3 16.05 -2.90 -55.19
C THR A 3 15.92 -1.73 -54.19
N ARG A 4 14.86 -1.81 -53.36
CA ARG A 4 14.76 -1.52 -51.90
C ARG A 4 14.76 -0.07 -51.39
N ASP A 5 13.54 0.46 -51.27
CA ASP A 5 12.81 0.67 -50.00
C ASP A 5 13.65 0.64 -48.70
N THR A 6 13.76 1.80 -48.05
CA THR A 6 13.86 1.90 -46.58
C THR A 6 13.14 3.17 -46.13
N ARG A 7 11.85 3.04 -45.83
CA ARG A 7 11.07 4.05 -45.11
C ARG A 7 11.75 4.37 -43.78
N ARG A 8 12.29 5.57 -43.64
CA ARG A 8 12.76 6.10 -42.35
C ARG A 8 11.53 6.48 -41.53
N VAL A 9 11.15 5.61 -40.60
CA VAL A 9 10.18 5.94 -39.56
C VAL A 9 10.88 6.90 -38.59
N CYS A 10 10.51 8.18 -38.63
CA CYS A 10 10.86 9.13 -37.58
C CYS A 10 10.13 8.73 -36.31
N VAL A 11 10.79 7.97 -35.43
CA VAL A 11 10.35 7.81 -34.05
C VAL A 11 10.65 9.13 -33.36
N ILE A 12 9.59 9.88 -33.06
CA ILE A 12 9.64 11.07 -32.21
C ILE A 12 10.03 10.58 -30.81
N GLY A 13 11.33 10.63 -30.53
CA GLY A 13 11.88 10.43 -29.19
C GLY A 13 11.43 11.60 -28.33
N LEU A 14 10.39 11.38 -27.51
CA LEU A 14 9.98 12.33 -26.49
C LEU A 14 11.04 12.32 -25.39
N ILE A 15 12.05 13.18 -25.52
CA ILE A 15 12.98 13.52 -24.45
C ILE A 15 12.21 14.44 -23.48
N ILE A 16 11.89 13.94 -22.29
CA ILE A 16 11.54 14.80 -21.16
C ILE A 16 12.64 14.61 -20.12
N LEU A 17 13.55 15.58 -20.05
CA LEU A 17 14.55 15.67 -19.01
C LEU A 17 14.59 17.10 -18.44
N CYS A 18 14.41 17.17 -17.11
CA CYS A 18 14.84 18.22 -16.16
C CYS A 18 14.14 19.60 -16.22
N LEU A 19 13.88 20.33 -15.14
CA LEU A 19 14.12 20.23 -13.70
C LEU A 19 13.24 21.32 -13.05
N ALA A 20 12.55 21.02 -11.96
CA ALA A 20 12.23 22.02 -10.95
C ALA A 20 12.61 21.42 -9.60
N ALA A 21 13.71 21.93 -9.05
CA ALA A 21 14.18 21.59 -7.72
C ALA A 21 13.20 22.14 -6.69
N GLY A 22 12.27 21.30 -6.24
CA GLY A 22 11.63 21.42 -4.94
C GLY A 22 12.26 20.40 -4.02
N ALA A 23 12.70 20.81 -2.83
CA ALA A 23 13.18 19.91 -1.80
C ALA A 23 12.09 18.84 -1.56
N PHE A 24 12.42 17.58 -1.81
CA PHE A 24 11.54 16.46 -1.53
C PHE A 24 11.95 15.87 -0.18
N ALA A 25 11.16 16.24 0.81
CA ALA A 25 10.75 15.50 2.00
C ALA A 25 11.21 14.04 2.09
N ASP A 26 11.63 13.69 3.30
CA ASP A 26 12.03 12.36 3.78
C ASP A 26 11.61 11.17 2.88
N ARG A 27 12.59 10.54 2.23
CA ARG A 27 12.36 9.46 1.27
C ARG A 27 12.54 8.11 1.96
N GLU A 28 11.45 7.41 2.27
CA GLU A 28 11.53 6.02 2.73
C GLU A 28 11.50 5.06 1.55
N LYS A 29 12.52 4.19 1.49
CA LYS A 29 12.65 3.13 0.49
C LYS A 29 12.28 1.80 1.12
N LEU A 30 11.28 1.13 0.54
CA LEU A 30 10.84 -0.20 0.94
C LEU A 30 11.10 -1.18 -0.22
N GLU A 31 11.94 -2.18 0.01
CA GLU A 31 12.31 -3.17 -1.01
C GLU A 31 11.57 -4.50 -0.82
N VAL A 32 11.09 -5.08 -1.92
CA VAL A 32 10.51 -6.44 -1.93
C VAL A 32 11.05 -7.20 -3.15
N LYS A 33 11.37 -8.47 -2.96
CA LYS A 33 11.75 -9.38 -4.05
C LYS A 33 10.52 -10.16 -4.53
N ALA A 34 10.36 -10.29 -5.84
CA ALA A 34 9.30 -11.08 -6.46
C ALA A 34 9.66 -12.58 -6.44
N PRO A 35 8.86 -13.45 -5.79
CA PRO A 35 9.28 -14.82 -5.49
C PRO A 35 9.10 -15.84 -6.64
N SER A 36 8.27 -15.62 -7.67
CA SER A 36 7.89 -16.67 -8.64
C SER A 36 7.62 -16.18 -10.09
N GLN A 37 7.43 -17.12 -11.02
CA GLN A 37 7.02 -16.83 -12.42
C GLN A 37 5.51 -16.70 -12.53
N GLY A 38 5.04 -15.66 -13.22
CA GLY A 38 3.63 -15.51 -13.60
C GLY A 38 3.02 -14.22 -13.06
N LYS A 39 1.70 -14.27 -12.84
CA LYS A 39 0.91 -13.21 -12.20
C LYS A 39 1.20 -13.20 -10.71
N GLU A 40 1.69 -12.10 -10.18
CA GLU A 40 1.98 -11.93 -8.76
C GLU A 40 1.42 -10.63 -8.21
N SER A 41 1.07 -10.62 -6.93
CA SER A 41 0.76 -9.42 -6.17
C SER A 41 1.86 -9.17 -5.16
N LEU A 42 2.67 -8.14 -5.39
CA LEU A 42 3.66 -7.65 -4.43
C LEU A 42 2.98 -6.64 -3.51
N ILE A 43 3.09 -6.82 -2.20
CA ILE A 43 2.41 -5.98 -1.21
C ILE A 43 3.45 -5.31 -0.32
N TRP A 44 3.35 -3.98 -0.20
CA TRP A 44 4.15 -3.18 0.72
C TRP A 44 3.27 -2.61 1.82
N ASN A 45 3.73 -2.70 3.06
CA ASN A 45 3.15 -1.98 4.19
C ASN A 45 3.71 -0.56 4.21
N VAL A 46 2.89 0.40 3.84
CA VAL A 46 3.25 1.83 3.79
C VAL A 46 2.94 2.49 5.13
N SER A 47 1.74 2.22 5.66
CA SER A 47 1.17 2.66 6.94
C SER A 47 1.48 4.12 7.29
N ARG A 48 1.21 5.05 6.36
CA ARG A 48 1.41 6.50 6.52
C ARG A 48 0.68 7.35 5.47
N GLU A 49 0.65 8.65 5.70
CA GLU A 49 0.28 9.66 4.71
C GLU A 49 1.38 9.91 3.67
N ILE A 50 1.00 9.90 2.39
CA ILE A 50 1.90 10.11 1.26
C ILE A 50 1.33 11.15 0.29
N THR A 51 2.21 11.89 -0.36
CA THR A 51 1.91 12.85 -1.44
C THR A 51 2.25 12.26 -2.82
N GLY A 52 2.87 11.09 -2.85
CA GLY A 52 3.16 10.36 -4.07
C GLY A 52 4.01 9.13 -3.81
N PHE A 53 4.32 8.41 -4.88
CA PHE A 53 5.13 7.20 -4.83
C PHE A 53 5.80 6.92 -6.16
N LYS A 54 6.85 6.09 -6.10
CA LYS A 54 7.60 5.57 -7.25
C LYS A 54 7.86 4.08 -7.06
N VAL A 55 7.55 3.28 -8.08
CA VAL A 55 7.92 1.87 -8.16
C VAL A 55 9.03 1.73 -9.19
N GLU A 56 10.18 1.24 -8.77
CA GLU A 56 11.39 1.10 -9.60
C GLU A 56 11.80 -0.36 -9.72
N VAL A 57 12.17 -0.80 -10.93
CA VAL A 57 12.73 -2.12 -11.18
C VAL A 57 14.23 -2.07 -10.96
N LEU A 58 14.70 -2.64 -9.84
CA LEU A 58 16.13 -2.73 -9.52
C LEU A 58 16.81 -3.85 -10.31
N ASP A 59 16.07 -4.90 -10.64
CA ASP A 59 16.55 -6.05 -11.41
C ASP A 59 15.38 -6.78 -12.08
N GLY A 60 15.66 -7.48 -13.18
CA GLY A 60 14.65 -8.19 -13.96
C GLY A 60 13.85 -7.31 -14.92
N ASN A 61 12.70 -7.85 -15.34
CA ASN A 61 11.95 -7.41 -16.51
C ASN A 61 10.42 -7.64 -16.36
N PRO A 62 9.79 -7.20 -15.26
CA PRO A 62 8.38 -7.46 -15.03
C PRO A 62 7.49 -6.60 -15.94
N ILE A 63 6.28 -7.07 -16.17
CA ILE A 63 5.16 -6.22 -16.60
C ILE A 63 4.46 -5.73 -15.34
N ILE A 64 4.35 -4.42 -15.15
CA ILE A 64 3.54 -3.86 -14.07
C ILE A 64 2.15 -3.60 -14.65
N ASN A 65 1.15 -4.33 -14.16
CA ASN A 65 -0.22 -4.22 -14.65
C ASN A 65 -0.97 -3.11 -13.92
N THR A 66 -1.06 -3.21 -12.59
CA THR A 66 -1.81 -2.28 -11.76
C THR A 66 -1.10 -2.00 -10.46
N ILE A 67 -1.23 -0.77 -9.97
CA ILE A 67 -0.82 -0.39 -8.63
C ILE A 67 -2.07 0.04 -7.88
N ARG A 68 -2.29 -0.51 -6.68
CA ARG A 68 -3.51 -0.27 -5.91
C ARG A 68 -3.19 0.13 -4.48
N PHE A 69 -3.81 1.20 -4.03
CA PHE A 69 -3.97 1.46 -2.61
C PHE A 69 -5.22 0.69 -2.16
N LEU A 70 -5.04 -0.34 -1.35
CA LEU A 70 -6.15 -1.23 -0.99
C LEU A 70 -7.31 -0.45 -0.35
N GLY A 71 -8.48 -0.50 -0.99
CA GLY A 71 -9.69 0.19 -0.55
C GLY A 71 -9.75 1.70 -0.83
N ILE A 72 -8.80 2.25 -1.60
CA ILE A 72 -8.71 3.70 -1.86
C ILE A 72 -8.71 4.02 -3.36
N GLU A 73 -7.68 3.58 -4.09
CA GLU A 73 -7.47 4.02 -5.48
C GLU A 73 -6.66 2.99 -6.28
N ASP A 74 -7.00 2.85 -7.56
CA ASP A 74 -6.39 1.91 -8.50
C ASP A 74 -5.78 2.67 -9.69
N PHE A 75 -4.50 2.40 -9.96
CA PHE A 75 -3.75 2.94 -11.10
C PHE A 75 -3.49 1.84 -12.13
N GLN A 76 -3.99 2.05 -13.35
CA GLN A 76 -3.69 1.19 -14.49
C GLN A 76 -2.36 1.60 -15.10
N VAL A 77 -1.42 0.65 -15.17
CA VAL A 77 -0.07 0.88 -15.73
C VAL A 77 0.06 0.14 -17.05
N GLY A 78 -0.14 -1.18 -17.04
CA GLY A 78 -0.16 -2.02 -18.24
C GLY A 78 1.10 -1.96 -19.10
N ALA A 79 2.29 -1.86 -18.48
CA ALA A 79 3.53 -1.63 -19.21
C ALA A 79 4.68 -2.54 -18.73
N TYR A 80 5.60 -2.81 -19.66
CA TYR A 80 6.83 -3.54 -19.39
C TYR A 80 7.92 -2.60 -18.87
N PHE A 81 8.64 -3.02 -17.85
CA PHE A 81 9.72 -2.24 -17.25
C PHE A 81 11.02 -3.05 -17.22
N SER A 82 12.07 -2.49 -17.80
CA SER A 82 13.44 -2.98 -17.69
C SER A 82 14.11 -2.46 -16.41
N LYS A 83 15.22 -3.08 -16.02
CA LYS A 83 16.10 -2.59 -14.96
C LYS A 83 16.38 -1.08 -15.07
N GLY A 84 16.22 -0.37 -13.96
CA GLY A 84 16.41 1.07 -13.82
C GLY A 84 15.20 1.91 -14.27
N GLN A 85 14.17 1.30 -14.87
CA GLN A 85 12.93 2.00 -15.19
C GLN A 85 12.00 2.04 -13.99
N SER A 86 11.21 3.10 -13.92
CA SER A 86 10.26 3.30 -12.84
C SER A 86 8.96 3.90 -13.33
N TRP A 87 7.90 3.64 -12.58
CA TRP A 87 6.63 4.32 -12.70
C TRP A 87 6.41 5.18 -11.46
N GLU A 88 6.05 6.44 -11.65
CA GLU A 88 5.92 7.42 -10.58
C GLU A 88 4.59 8.16 -10.67
N LYS A 89 3.96 8.40 -9.53
CA LYS A 89 2.73 9.17 -9.43
C LYS A 89 2.79 10.12 -8.25
N LYS A 90 2.60 11.40 -8.54
CA LYS A 90 2.20 12.40 -7.56
C LYS A 90 0.69 12.35 -7.39
N LEU A 91 0.25 12.44 -6.16
CA LEU A 91 -1.17 12.46 -5.81
C LEU A 91 -1.63 13.92 -5.73
N ASP A 92 -2.87 14.17 -6.16
CA ASP A 92 -3.43 15.53 -6.18
C ASP A 92 -3.64 16.10 -4.77
N LYS A 93 -3.66 15.21 -3.77
CA LYS A 93 -3.73 15.53 -2.35
C LYS A 93 -2.91 14.52 -1.54
N THR A 94 -2.61 14.86 -0.29
CA THR A 94 -2.08 13.89 0.67
C THR A 94 -3.10 12.76 0.88
N VAL A 95 -2.66 11.51 0.73
CA VAL A 95 -3.48 10.31 0.90
C VAL A 95 -2.84 9.41 1.94
N SER A 96 -3.66 8.92 2.87
CA SER A 96 -3.23 7.97 3.89
C SER A 96 -3.27 6.55 3.35
N VAL A 97 -2.11 5.90 3.18
CA VAL A 97 -1.97 4.58 2.57
C VAL A 97 -1.49 3.57 3.61
N GLY A 98 -2.31 2.55 3.86
CA GLY A 98 -1.97 1.40 4.70
C GLY A 98 -1.09 0.41 3.92
N GLN A 99 -1.64 -0.18 2.88
CA GLN A 99 -0.93 -1.09 1.99
C GLN A 99 -0.99 -0.67 0.53
N LEU A 100 0.12 -0.91 -0.18
CA LEU A 100 0.22 -0.74 -1.62
C LEU A 100 0.44 -2.10 -2.26
N ARG A 101 -0.47 -2.49 -3.16
CA ARG A 101 -0.39 -3.73 -3.94
C ARG A 101 0.01 -3.41 -5.38
N VAL A 102 1.09 -4.03 -5.86
CA VAL A 102 1.48 -4.00 -7.26
C VAL A 102 1.23 -5.37 -7.86
N ASN A 103 0.38 -5.42 -8.88
CA ASN A 103 0.18 -6.65 -9.65
C ASN A 103 1.14 -6.66 -10.83
N VAL A 104 1.95 -7.70 -10.92
CA VAL A 104 2.99 -7.87 -11.93
C VAL A 104 2.83 -9.18 -12.67
N ASP A 105 3.26 -9.22 -13.94
CA ASP A 105 3.42 -10.45 -14.71
C ASP A 105 4.90 -10.66 -15.06
N LYS A 106 5.31 -11.92 -15.26
CA LYS A 106 6.67 -12.30 -15.68
C LYS A 106 7.78 -11.77 -14.74
N ALA A 107 7.49 -11.70 -13.43
CA ALA A 107 8.35 -11.04 -12.45
C ALA A 107 9.40 -11.93 -11.77
N GLN A 108 9.60 -13.19 -12.18
CA GLN A 108 10.54 -14.08 -11.49
C GLN A 108 11.95 -13.49 -11.43
N GLY A 109 12.52 -13.51 -10.22
CA GLY A 109 13.86 -12.96 -9.97
C GLY A 109 13.94 -11.44 -10.09
N SER A 110 12.83 -10.78 -10.44
CA SER A 110 12.78 -9.32 -10.51
C SER A 110 12.77 -8.74 -9.10
N ARG A 111 13.41 -7.59 -8.96
CA ARG A 111 13.45 -6.82 -7.72
C ARG A 111 12.78 -5.50 -7.95
N LEU A 112 11.78 -5.20 -7.14
CA LEU A 112 11.10 -3.92 -7.20
C LEU A 112 11.33 -3.15 -5.88
N GLN A 113 11.52 -1.84 -6.01
CA GLN A 113 11.61 -0.92 -4.89
C GLN A 113 10.44 0.05 -4.93
N LEU A 114 9.76 0.19 -3.81
CA LEU A 114 8.80 1.26 -3.59
C LEU A 114 9.51 2.40 -2.87
N THR A 115 9.43 3.60 -3.43
CA THR A 115 9.73 4.86 -2.74
C THR A 115 8.42 5.59 -2.50
N VAL A 116 8.17 6.02 -1.27
CA VAL A 116 7.01 6.87 -0.95
C VAL A 116 7.47 8.29 -0.65
N TYR A 117 6.67 9.27 -1.06
CA TYR A 117 6.90 10.68 -0.79
C TYR A 117 5.91 11.16 0.27
N THR A 118 6.39 11.88 1.26
CA THR A 118 5.56 12.52 2.28
C THR A 118 5.56 14.04 2.07
N ALA A 119 4.62 14.77 2.67
CA ALA A 119 4.78 16.22 2.77
C ALA A 119 5.87 16.51 3.82
N GLU A 120 6.79 17.44 3.54
CA GLU A 120 7.62 18.01 4.60
C GLU A 120 6.68 18.57 5.66
N GLY A 121 6.79 18.05 6.89
CA GLY A 121 6.21 18.74 8.04
C GLY A 121 6.79 20.15 8.06
N GLY A 122 5.93 21.16 8.25
CA GLY A 122 6.36 22.53 8.44
C GLY A 122 7.45 22.58 9.50
N GLY A 123 8.69 22.80 9.04
CA GLY A 123 9.81 23.07 9.90
C GLY A 123 9.66 24.48 10.43
N ASP A 124 9.14 24.60 11.64
CA ASP A 124 9.30 25.81 12.43
C ASP A 124 10.81 26.04 12.60
N SER A 125 11.26 27.16 12.04
CA SER A 125 12.64 27.60 12.10
C SER A 125 13.05 27.87 13.55
N GLY A 126 14.01 27.11 14.06
CA GLY A 126 14.73 27.52 15.27
C GLY A 126 15.48 26.42 15.99
N GLY A 127 16.82 26.50 15.96
CA GLY A 127 17.64 26.02 17.06
C GLY A 127 18.45 24.77 16.78
N ARG A 128 19.75 24.97 16.59
CA ARG A 128 20.80 23.98 16.83
C ARG A 128 20.58 23.27 18.18
N GLY A 129 20.58 21.95 18.19
CA GLY A 129 20.65 21.17 19.41
C GLY A 129 20.64 19.68 19.11
N GLY A 130 21.81 19.04 19.20
CA GLY A 130 21.91 17.59 19.12
C GLY A 130 21.02 16.94 20.18
N SER A 131 20.07 16.14 19.75
CA SER A 131 19.39 15.15 20.57
C SER A 131 18.92 14.05 19.64
N SER A 132 19.38 12.83 19.90
CA SER A 132 18.91 11.63 19.23
C SER A 132 17.40 11.58 19.34
N VAL A 133 16.71 11.99 18.27
CA VAL A 133 15.26 11.85 18.16
C VAL A 133 14.99 10.37 18.21
N LYS A 134 14.50 9.90 19.37
CA LYS A 134 13.92 8.57 19.47
C LYS A 134 12.79 8.51 18.46
N ARG A 135 13.02 7.75 17.38
CA ARG A 135 12.02 7.34 16.41
C ARG A 135 10.78 6.89 17.20
N PRO A 136 9.57 7.42 16.97
CA PRO A 136 8.40 6.92 17.67
C PRO A 136 8.26 5.44 17.32
N GLU A 137 8.40 4.57 18.33
CA GLU A 137 8.17 3.14 18.18
C GLU A 137 6.70 2.96 17.77
N LYS A 138 6.49 2.49 16.54
CA LYS A 138 5.17 2.13 16.02
C LYS A 138 4.63 1.00 16.89
N LYS A 139 3.69 1.31 17.78
CA LYS A 139 3.00 0.32 18.60
C LYS A 139 1.91 -0.33 17.76
N GLN A 140 2.23 -1.50 17.18
CA GLN A 140 1.24 -2.37 16.58
C GLN A 140 0.43 -3.00 17.71
N GLU A 141 -0.89 -2.87 17.65
CA GLU A 141 -1.78 -3.41 18.67
C GLU A 141 -2.73 -4.43 18.05
N SER A 142 -2.96 -5.53 18.76
CA SER A 142 -3.94 -6.56 18.37
C SER A 142 -5.13 -6.47 19.31
N LEU A 143 -6.30 -6.18 18.77
CA LEU A 143 -7.56 -6.27 19.49
C LEU A 143 -8.12 -7.68 19.28
N ILE A 144 -8.50 -8.36 20.37
CA ILE A 144 -9.03 -9.73 20.33
C ILE A 144 -10.39 -9.74 21.01
N TRP A 145 -11.39 -10.27 20.32
CA TRP A 145 -12.73 -10.47 20.86
C TRP A 145 -13.03 -11.97 20.96
N ASP A 146 -13.49 -12.39 22.13
CA ASP A 146 -14.07 -13.71 22.38
C ASP A 146 -15.53 -13.72 21.88
N VAL A 147 -15.77 -14.36 20.75
CA VAL A 147 -17.09 -14.42 20.10
C VAL A 147 -17.85 -15.67 20.57
N ASN A 148 -17.20 -16.83 20.56
CA ASN A 148 -17.68 -18.13 21.04
C ASN A 148 -19.12 -18.53 20.63
N GLN A 149 -19.51 -18.17 19.40
CA GLN A 149 -20.85 -18.46 18.87
C GLN A 149 -20.83 -18.69 17.35
N GLU A 150 -21.93 -19.20 16.82
CA GLU A 150 -22.17 -19.21 15.37
C GLU A 150 -22.70 -17.86 14.90
N ILE A 151 -22.10 -17.32 13.84
CA ILE A 151 -22.47 -16.04 13.25
C ILE A 151 -22.68 -16.18 11.74
N ARG A 152 -23.55 -15.34 11.16
CA ARG A 152 -23.71 -15.13 9.72
C ARG A 152 -22.86 -13.99 9.18
N GLY A 153 -22.20 -13.24 10.07
CA GLY A 153 -21.29 -12.18 9.66
C GLY A 153 -20.87 -11.31 10.82
N PHE A 154 -19.95 -10.40 10.51
CA PHE A 154 -19.41 -9.43 11.45
C PHE A 154 -19.11 -8.10 10.79
N GLU A 155 -19.07 -7.05 11.62
CA GLU A 155 -18.67 -5.71 11.24
C GLU A 155 -17.65 -5.19 12.25
N VAL A 156 -16.50 -4.72 11.76
CA VAL A 156 -15.51 -3.97 12.55
C VAL A 156 -15.70 -2.50 12.22
N PHE A 157 -16.13 -1.71 13.20
CA PHE A 157 -16.54 -0.32 13.05
C PHE A 157 -15.66 0.61 13.88
N VAL A 158 -15.16 1.69 13.27
CA VAL A 158 -14.39 2.71 13.98
C VAL A 158 -15.32 3.79 14.53
N ARG A 159 -15.46 3.82 15.86
CA ARG A 159 -16.20 4.87 16.58
C ARG A 159 -15.41 6.17 16.68
N GLU A 160 -14.12 6.05 16.97
CA GLU A 160 -13.23 7.19 17.21
C GLU A 160 -11.83 6.89 16.69
N GLY A 161 -11.09 7.96 16.40
CA GLY A 161 -9.73 7.87 15.86
C GLY A 161 -9.67 7.61 14.36
N LYS A 162 -8.46 7.31 13.90
CA LYS A 162 -8.14 6.97 12.50
C LYS A 162 -7.18 5.78 12.45
N PRO A 163 -7.55 4.64 13.03
CA PRO A 163 -6.69 3.46 13.03
C PRO A 163 -6.47 2.95 11.61
N ILE A 164 -5.33 2.30 11.40
CA ILE A 164 -5.12 1.47 10.21
C ILE A 164 -5.50 0.05 10.57
N ILE A 165 -6.56 -0.46 9.96
CA ILE A 165 -6.90 -1.88 10.11
C ILE A 165 -6.13 -2.65 9.04
N ASN A 166 -5.12 -3.40 9.47
CA ASN A 166 -4.26 -4.17 8.57
C ASN A 166 -4.96 -5.48 8.18
N THR A 167 -5.23 -6.32 9.17
CA THR A 167 -5.89 -7.61 8.97
C THR A 167 -6.92 -7.89 10.04
N ILE A 168 -7.94 -8.66 9.65
CA ILE A 168 -8.95 -9.21 10.54
C ILE A 168 -8.88 -10.73 10.40
N LYS A 169 -8.72 -11.46 11.49
CA LYS A 169 -8.50 -12.90 11.48
C LYS A 169 -9.46 -13.61 12.42
N ILE A 170 -10.16 -14.63 11.91
CA ILE A 170 -10.83 -15.60 12.76
C ILE A 170 -9.76 -16.59 13.23
N LEU A 171 -9.54 -16.69 14.54
CA LEU A 171 -8.51 -17.59 15.06
C LEU A 171 -8.93 -19.04 14.81
N GLY A 172 -8.07 -19.78 14.08
CA GLY A 172 -8.38 -21.13 13.58
C GLY A 172 -9.15 -21.15 12.25
N GLY A 173 -9.37 -20.00 11.60
CA GLY A 173 -10.11 -19.88 10.34
C GLY A 173 -9.48 -18.88 9.36
N GLU A 174 -10.35 -18.18 8.63
CA GLU A 174 -9.97 -17.26 7.54
C GLU A 174 -9.33 -15.95 8.04
N GLU A 175 -8.45 -15.38 7.21
CA GLU A 175 -7.82 -14.09 7.41
C GLU A 175 -8.19 -13.13 6.27
N PHE A 176 -8.65 -11.94 6.65
CA PHE A 176 -9.09 -10.87 5.76
C PHE A 176 -8.06 -9.75 5.76
N HIS A 177 -7.50 -9.47 4.59
CA HIS A 177 -6.59 -8.34 4.39
C HIS A 177 -7.40 -7.08 4.09
N VAL A 178 -7.39 -6.14 5.02
CA VAL A 178 -8.13 -4.88 4.91
C VAL A 178 -7.20 -3.79 4.37
N GLY A 179 -6.05 -3.59 5.03
CA GLY A 179 -4.99 -2.67 4.58
C GLY A 179 -5.41 -1.21 4.45
N ALA A 180 -6.47 -0.78 5.15
CA ALA A 180 -7.11 0.51 4.96
C ALA A 180 -7.12 1.34 6.26
N TYR A 181 -6.91 2.66 6.11
CA TYR A 181 -7.24 3.63 7.15
C TYR A 181 -8.76 3.69 7.30
N MET A 182 -9.23 3.47 8.52
CA MET A 182 -10.65 3.59 8.83
C MET A 182 -10.88 4.85 9.65
N GLU A 183 -11.43 5.88 9.03
CA GLU A 183 -11.87 7.06 9.76
C GLU A 183 -13.10 6.74 10.61
N LYS A 184 -13.36 7.59 11.61
CA LYS A 184 -14.62 7.58 12.37
C LYS A 184 -15.83 7.41 11.44
N GLY A 185 -16.67 6.42 11.74
CA GLY A 185 -17.86 6.10 10.98
C GLY A 185 -17.64 5.09 9.84
N ARG A 186 -16.40 4.68 9.55
CA ARG A 186 -16.12 3.60 8.60
C ARG A 186 -16.19 2.24 9.26
N SER A 187 -16.54 1.24 8.46
CA SER A 187 -16.48 -0.15 8.86
C SER A 187 -16.00 -1.08 7.76
N PHE A 188 -15.47 -2.22 8.18
CA PHE A 188 -15.36 -3.42 7.37
C PHE A 188 -16.50 -4.36 7.74
N ARG A 189 -17.24 -4.83 6.74
CA ARG A 189 -18.34 -5.77 6.90
C ARG A 189 -18.05 -7.04 6.13
N LYS A 190 -18.27 -8.20 6.76
CA LYS A 190 -18.20 -9.51 6.12
C LYS A 190 -19.45 -10.32 6.48
N ASP A 191 -20.20 -10.67 5.44
CA ASP A 191 -21.28 -11.65 5.51
C ASP A 191 -20.76 -13.03 5.02
N PHE A 192 -21.25 -14.09 5.65
CA PHE A 192 -20.99 -15.49 5.29
C PHE A 192 -22.23 -16.10 4.65
N ASP A 193 -22.02 -16.95 3.64
CA ASP A 193 -23.12 -17.65 2.96
C ASP A 193 -23.78 -18.67 3.91
N GLU A 194 -23.00 -19.27 4.79
CA GLU A 194 -23.44 -20.21 5.83
C GLU A 194 -23.05 -19.72 7.23
N ARG A 195 -23.65 -20.30 8.27
CA ARG A 195 -23.26 -19.99 9.65
C ARG A 195 -21.87 -20.52 9.93
N VAL A 196 -20.99 -19.65 10.43
CA VAL A 196 -19.61 -19.99 10.80
C VAL A 196 -19.47 -19.96 12.30
N ARG A 197 -18.94 -21.05 12.89
CA ARG A 197 -18.56 -21.09 14.30
C ARG A 197 -17.30 -20.25 14.51
N VAL A 198 -17.41 -19.15 15.25
CA VAL A 198 -16.29 -18.25 15.55
C VAL A 198 -15.99 -18.31 17.04
N GLY A 199 -14.79 -18.78 17.38
CA GLY A 199 -14.27 -18.74 18.76
C GLY A 199 -13.76 -17.34 19.10
N GLN A 200 -12.75 -16.89 18.38
CA GLN A 200 -12.13 -15.57 18.58
C GLN A 200 -11.90 -14.85 17.26
N LEU A 201 -11.97 -13.52 17.32
CA LEU A 201 -11.67 -12.64 16.19
C LEU A 201 -10.56 -11.66 16.61
N ARG A 202 -9.45 -11.66 15.88
CA ARG A 202 -8.31 -10.75 16.07
C ARG A 202 -8.31 -9.68 14.99
N VAL A 203 -8.16 -8.43 15.38
CA VAL A 203 -7.94 -7.29 14.48
C VAL A 203 -6.57 -6.72 14.75
N ASN A 204 -5.72 -6.71 13.73
CA ASN A 204 -4.39 -6.11 13.81
C ASN A 204 -4.47 -4.65 13.36
N VAL A 205 -4.06 -3.76 14.24
CA VAL A 205 -4.23 -2.32 14.08
C VAL A 205 -2.88 -1.62 14.23
N ASP A 206 -2.57 -0.72 13.30
CA ASP A 206 -1.52 0.27 13.50
C ASP A 206 -2.15 1.62 13.86
N GLN A 207 -1.40 2.45 14.60
CA GLN A 207 -1.84 3.79 15.00
C GLN A 207 -3.16 3.78 15.81
N ALA A 208 -3.34 2.76 16.65
CA ALA A 208 -4.54 2.57 17.46
C ALA A 208 -4.71 3.61 18.60
N VAL A 209 -3.70 4.44 18.88
CA VAL A 209 -3.72 5.39 20.00
C VAL A 209 -4.92 6.34 19.89
N GLY A 210 -5.79 6.33 20.91
CA GLY A 210 -7.01 7.15 20.95
C GLY A 210 -8.11 6.69 19.99
N SER A 211 -7.99 5.50 19.41
CA SER A 211 -9.01 4.93 18.53
C SER A 211 -9.96 4.02 19.31
N ALA A 212 -11.26 4.13 19.05
CA ALA A 212 -12.27 3.23 19.58
C ALA A 212 -12.81 2.37 18.44
N ILE A 213 -12.58 1.07 18.52
CA ILE A 213 -13.01 0.09 17.50
C ILE A 213 -14.03 -0.85 18.15
N GLU A 214 -15.17 -1.02 17.49
CA GLU A 214 -16.28 -1.88 17.91
C GLU A 214 -16.39 -3.08 16.98
N LEU A 215 -16.68 -4.26 17.55
CA LEU A 215 -17.05 -5.45 16.81
C LEU A 215 -18.55 -5.69 16.98
N LYS A 216 -19.28 -5.79 15.87
CA LYS A 216 -20.68 -6.24 15.83
C LYS A 216 -20.77 -7.58 15.12
N THR A 217 -21.67 -8.45 15.56
CA THR A 217 -21.91 -9.76 14.95
C THR A 217 -23.41 -10.03 14.83
N TRP A 218 -23.82 -10.86 13.88
CA TRP A 218 -25.21 -11.30 13.70
C TRP A 218 -25.28 -12.79 13.35
N ARG A 219 -26.46 -13.41 13.51
CA ARG A 219 -26.70 -14.87 13.42
C ARG A 219 -27.64 -15.27 12.29
#